data_AF-A0A7J4T436-F1
#
_entry.id   AF-A0A7J4T436-F1
#
_cell.length_a   1.000
_cell.length_b   1.000
_cell.length_c   1.000
_cell.angle_alpha   90.00
_cell.angle_beta   90.00
_cell.angle_gamma   90.00
#
_symmetry.space_group_name_H-M   'P 1'
#
loop_
_entity.id
_entity.type
_entity.pdbx_description
1 polymer ?
#
loop_
_entity_poly.entity_id
_entity_poly.type
_entity_poly.pdbx_seq_one_letter_code
_entity_poly.pdbx_strand_id
1 'polypeptide(L)'
;MRKGVIFLVTALFLQFLSPVYASEGRSVTFSVEIEKFEWYSHEKIPVTLDMSGLQSGVTMYANWTLIDENETHVSTHSYGFETASSQQEVTLYLEKIYTGSQFYKVLIELHDSQGNDHGSEEISFTIFKNTIQQSVSNLLVFGDSLSDMGNAKASILNVPDVPPYWENRFSNGEVWIDHLSQSLGITTTHGSGSTPGDNRAFGGSQTGQGYAYIVLPNAGTQISNYLGNVQSSIQNDELVTLWAGGNDFLYGTAQPDTIAANMESHIRQLAQAGAKEIILPNLPPLEKTPEGLSKSENQQISLRDGVISYNSKLLNLANDLETELAINIHYIDAWSVFNQVLEHKAALGFSNTDQAACSDPAGIIVSIFLPICDSSSNLVSNPEEYLFFDKVHPTKKMHRFIGKYVIEQIGEPDIDGDQVVDSIDKCEWTNIDESVDEEGCSWSQKDEDNDGVSNGEDICPDTTNFVDVNQDGCSPEQRDSDDDGWNDAVDPCPNSISSFDYDEDGCDDDEDEDDDNDMVLDDDDRCQYGMIGPHSHDLDNDGCHDLEDHDTDGDYVNDEEDAFPYNASEWKDTDGDGIGDNAD
;
A
#
# COMPACT_ATOMS: atom_id res chain seq x y z
N MET A 1 -78.33 -0.51 32.01
CA MET A 1 -78.22 -0.99 33.41
C MET A 1 -76.89 -0.52 33.98
N ARG A 2 -76.92 0.17 35.14
CA ARG A 2 -75.83 0.49 36.11
C ARG A 2 -74.50 1.06 35.53
N LYS A 3 -74.27 2.38 35.61
CA LYS A 3 -73.70 3.14 36.75
C LYS A 3 -72.44 2.50 37.36
N GLY A 4 -71.31 3.19 37.19
CA GLY A 4 -70.10 3.04 37.98
C GLY A 4 -69.31 4.35 37.98
N VAL A 5 -69.54 5.19 38.99
CA VAL A 5 -68.72 6.35 39.35
C VAL A 5 -67.73 5.85 40.41
N ILE A 6 -66.43 6.06 40.23
CA ILE A 6 -65.43 5.90 41.29
C ILE A 6 -64.51 7.13 41.29
N PHE A 7 -64.24 7.58 42.51
CA PHE A 7 -63.67 8.84 42.96
C PHE A 7 -62.27 9.17 42.44
N LEU A 8 -62.06 10.44 42.06
CA LEU A 8 -60.75 11.06 41.93
C LEU A 8 -60.24 11.44 43.34
N VAL A 9 -59.07 10.93 43.71
CA VAL A 9 -58.26 11.43 44.84
C VAL A 9 -57.01 12.06 44.23
N THR A 10 -56.98 13.39 44.17
CA THR A 10 -55.80 14.17 43.80
C THR A 10 -54.87 14.30 45.00
N ALA A 11 -53.72 13.63 44.95
CA ALA A 11 -52.58 13.90 45.82
C ALA A 11 -51.58 14.77 45.05
N LEU A 12 -51.36 15.99 45.54
CA LEU A 12 -50.29 16.88 45.09
C LEU A 12 -48.94 16.28 45.50
N PHE A 13 -48.06 16.02 44.54
CA PHE A 13 -46.62 15.93 44.76
C PHE A 13 -45.96 17.12 44.05
N LEU A 14 -45.44 18.07 44.84
CA LEU A 14 -44.49 19.07 44.35
C LEU A 14 -43.19 18.33 44.01
N GLN A 15 -42.81 18.31 42.75
CA GLN A 15 -41.44 18.00 42.34
C GLN A 15 -40.70 19.32 42.12
N PHE A 16 -39.59 19.48 42.85
CA PHE A 16 -38.61 20.53 42.61
C PHE A 16 -37.98 20.31 41.23
N LEU A 17 -38.18 21.26 40.31
CA LEU A 17 -37.43 21.34 39.07
C LEU A 17 -36.08 21.97 39.38
N SER A 18 -35.02 21.17 39.43
CA SER A 18 -33.67 21.65 39.15
C SER A 18 -33.56 21.83 37.64
N PRO A 19 -33.06 22.96 37.12
CA PRO A 19 -32.76 23.07 35.70
C PRO A 19 -31.61 22.11 35.39
N VAL A 20 -31.92 21.02 34.69
CA VAL A 20 -30.91 20.28 33.93
C VAL A 20 -30.56 21.18 32.74
N TYR A 21 -29.39 21.79 32.78
CA TYR A 21 -28.75 22.29 31.58
C TYR A 21 -28.34 21.07 30.77
N ALA A 22 -29.16 20.72 29.77
CA ALA A 22 -28.70 19.88 28.69
C ALA A 22 -27.78 20.77 27.83
N SER A 23 -26.46 20.61 27.97
CA SER A 23 -25.58 20.91 26.85
C SER A 23 -25.87 19.81 25.82
N GLU A 24 -26.58 20.14 24.75
CA GLU A 24 -26.53 19.32 23.53
C GLU A 24 -25.09 19.41 23.00
N GLY A 25 -24.19 18.60 23.55
CA GLY A 25 -22.94 18.27 22.88
C GLY A 25 -23.34 17.49 21.64
N ARG A 26 -23.12 18.07 20.46
CA ARG A 26 -23.24 17.31 19.21
C ARG A 26 -22.23 16.18 19.28
N SER A 27 -22.71 14.93 19.22
CA SER A 27 -21.82 13.78 19.07
C SER A 27 -21.09 13.91 17.74
N VAL A 28 -19.78 13.78 17.74
CA VAL A 28 -19.01 13.67 16.50
C VAL A 28 -19.45 12.39 15.79
N THR A 29 -19.61 12.47 14.48
CA THR A 29 -19.86 11.31 13.62
C THR A 29 -18.89 11.38 12.46
N PHE A 30 -18.43 10.24 11.96
CA PHE A 30 -17.62 10.22 10.75
C PHE A 30 -17.92 8.99 9.91
N SER A 31 -17.60 9.07 8.62
CA SER A 31 -17.62 7.97 7.67
C SER A 31 -16.32 7.95 6.89
N VAL A 32 -15.92 6.75 6.45
CA VAL A 32 -14.69 6.53 5.69
C VAL A 32 -15.05 6.05 4.29
N GLU A 33 -14.44 6.64 3.28
CA GLU A 33 -14.65 6.29 1.87
C GLU A 33 -13.31 6.14 1.13
N ILE A 34 -13.31 5.26 0.12
CA ILE A 34 -12.23 5.07 -0.86
C ILE A 34 -12.81 5.21 -2.27
N GLU A 35 -12.01 5.74 -3.19
CA GLU A 35 -12.44 5.97 -4.58
C GLU A 35 -12.72 4.67 -5.35
N LYS A 36 -11.87 3.67 -5.16
CA LYS A 36 -11.95 2.35 -5.81
C LYS A 36 -11.49 1.26 -4.85
N PHE A 37 -11.89 0.02 -5.15
CA PHE A 37 -11.61 -1.16 -4.33
C PHE A 37 -10.32 -1.90 -4.75
N GLU A 38 -9.75 -1.61 -5.92
CA GLU A 38 -8.63 -2.38 -6.48
C GLU A 38 -7.45 -1.44 -6.79
N TRP A 39 -6.32 -1.72 -6.16
CA TRP A 39 -5.09 -0.93 -6.21
C TRP A 39 -3.91 -1.79 -6.65
N TYR A 40 -2.86 -1.19 -7.19
CA TYR A 40 -1.55 -1.83 -7.33
C TYR A 40 -0.65 -1.50 -6.14
N SER A 41 0.35 -2.34 -5.86
CA SER A 41 1.25 -2.20 -4.70
C SER A 41 1.97 -0.85 -4.62
N HIS A 42 2.30 -0.25 -5.77
CA HIS A 42 2.93 1.08 -5.84
C HIS A 42 1.96 2.26 -5.66
N GLU A 43 0.64 2.03 -5.75
CA GLU A 43 -0.33 3.13 -5.69
C GLU A 43 -0.51 3.63 -4.26
N LYS A 44 -0.63 4.95 -4.11
CA LYS A 44 -1.10 5.57 -2.87
C LYS A 44 -2.62 5.48 -2.78
N ILE A 45 -3.15 4.96 -1.68
CA ILE A 45 -4.59 4.78 -1.47
C ILE A 45 -5.13 5.99 -0.68
N PRO A 46 -5.90 6.90 -1.29
CA PRO A 46 -6.56 7.98 -0.59
C PRO A 46 -7.78 7.44 0.17
N VAL A 47 -7.77 7.62 1.48
CA VAL A 47 -8.84 7.27 2.39
C VAL A 47 -9.43 8.54 2.97
N THR A 48 -10.66 8.86 2.59
CA THR A 48 -11.33 10.11 2.94
C THR A 48 -12.24 9.92 4.15
N LEU A 49 -12.04 10.75 5.18
CA LEU A 49 -12.86 10.83 6.38
C LEU A 49 -13.79 12.05 6.24
N ASP A 50 -15.10 11.84 6.11
CA ASP A 50 -16.11 12.90 6.22
C ASP A 50 -16.63 12.93 7.66
N MET A 51 -16.39 14.04 8.34
CA MET A 51 -16.70 14.21 9.76
C MET A 51 -17.71 15.34 9.98
N SER A 52 -18.64 15.13 10.91
CA SER A 52 -19.64 16.11 11.31
C SER A 52 -19.76 16.23 12.83
N GLY A 53 -20.25 17.37 13.31
CA GLY A 53 -20.41 17.62 14.75
C GLY A 53 -19.15 18.11 15.46
N LEU A 54 -18.10 18.46 14.71
CA LEU A 54 -16.81 18.90 15.23
C LEU A 54 -16.90 20.28 15.92
N GLN A 55 -16.00 20.50 16.88
CA GLN A 55 -15.74 21.81 17.48
C GLN A 55 -14.45 22.36 16.90
N SER A 56 -14.43 23.62 16.45
CA SER A 56 -13.24 24.22 15.84
C SER A 56 -12.12 24.46 16.85
N GLY A 57 -10.87 24.24 16.42
CA GLY A 57 -9.66 24.40 17.24
C GLY A 57 -9.36 23.20 18.15
N VAL A 58 -10.01 22.06 17.90
CA VAL A 58 -9.73 20.80 18.60
C VAL A 58 -8.80 19.97 17.72
N THR A 59 -7.68 19.50 18.28
CA THR A 59 -6.83 18.52 17.60
C THR A 59 -7.47 17.14 17.70
N MET A 60 -7.59 16.48 16.56
CA MET A 60 -8.10 15.12 16.40
C MET A 60 -6.99 14.22 15.89
N TYR A 61 -7.09 12.93 16.19
CA TYR A 61 -6.18 11.89 15.77
C TYR A 61 -6.97 10.76 15.10
N ALA A 62 -6.66 10.48 13.84
CA ALA A 62 -7.11 9.28 13.15
C ALA A 62 -6.04 8.21 13.28
N ASN A 63 -6.25 7.26 14.19
CA ASN A 63 -5.40 6.09 14.34
C ASN A 63 -5.88 5.02 13.37
N TRP A 64 -5.03 4.55 12.48
CA TRP A 64 -5.40 3.50 11.56
C TRP A 64 -4.53 2.26 11.71
N THR A 65 -5.16 1.09 11.60
CA THR A 65 -4.51 -0.22 11.65
C THR A 65 -4.82 -0.98 10.38
N LEU A 66 -3.77 -1.41 9.69
CA LEU A 66 -3.88 -2.29 8.52
C LEU A 66 -3.92 -3.75 8.95
N ILE A 67 -4.88 -4.49 8.41
CA ILE A 67 -5.13 -5.90 8.70
C ILE A 67 -5.15 -6.65 7.37
N ASP A 68 -4.40 -7.76 7.30
CA ASP A 68 -4.33 -8.61 6.10
C ASP A 68 -5.47 -9.65 6.05
N GLU A 69 -5.52 -10.42 4.96
CA GLU A 69 -6.51 -11.48 4.73
C GLU A 69 -6.50 -12.60 5.77
N ASN A 70 -5.42 -12.75 6.54
CA ASN A 70 -5.29 -13.73 7.62
C ASN A 70 -5.63 -13.14 9.00
N GLU A 71 -6.21 -11.93 9.04
CA GLU A 71 -6.50 -11.16 10.25
C GLU A 71 -5.23 -10.79 11.05
N THR A 72 -4.08 -10.68 10.38
CA THR A 72 -2.82 -10.24 10.98
C THR A 72 -2.72 -8.71 10.95
N HIS A 73 -2.37 -8.11 12.07
CA HIS A 73 -2.10 -6.67 12.15
C HIS A 73 -0.73 -6.39 11.53
N VAL A 74 -0.73 -5.61 10.45
CA VAL A 74 0.47 -5.33 9.63
C VAL A 74 1.17 -4.07 10.10
N SER A 75 0.42 -2.97 10.28
CA SER A 75 0.97 -1.66 10.65
C SER A 75 -0.07 -0.81 11.36
N THR A 76 0.38 0.09 12.22
CA THR A 76 -0.47 1.08 12.88
C THR A 76 0.19 2.46 12.81
N HIS A 77 -0.57 3.47 12.39
CA HIS A 77 -0.11 4.86 12.34
C HIS A 77 -1.17 5.79 12.92
N SER A 78 -0.77 7.02 13.25
CA SER A 78 -1.66 8.06 13.76
C SER A 78 -1.50 9.32 12.92
N TYR A 79 -2.61 9.90 12.48
CA TYR A 79 -2.64 11.16 11.76
C TYR A 79 -3.35 12.24 12.59
N GLY A 80 -2.59 13.25 13.03
CA GLY A 80 -3.10 14.38 13.77
C GLY A 80 -3.55 15.53 12.85
N PHE A 81 -4.69 16.15 13.13
CA PHE A 81 -5.16 17.34 12.42
C PHE A 81 -5.98 18.26 13.31
N GLU A 82 -5.99 19.56 13.00
CA GLU A 82 -6.85 20.52 13.68
C GLU A 82 -8.20 20.67 12.97
N THR A 83 -9.27 20.77 13.75
CA THR A 83 -10.61 21.00 13.24
C THR A 83 -10.84 22.48 12.90
N ALA A 84 -11.13 22.77 11.64
CA ALA A 84 -11.40 24.12 11.15
C ALA A 84 -12.88 24.50 11.26
N SER A 85 -13.79 23.52 11.22
CA SER A 85 -15.23 23.76 11.08
C SER A 85 -16.06 22.63 11.70
N SER A 86 -17.39 22.79 11.81
CA SER A 86 -18.29 21.75 12.33
C SER A 86 -18.47 20.56 11.39
N GLN A 87 -18.05 20.70 10.14
CA GLN A 87 -17.94 19.63 9.16
C GLN A 87 -16.58 19.75 8.47
N GLN A 88 -15.86 18.65 8.32
CA GLN A 88 -14.53 18.65 7.73
C GLN A 88 -14.27 17.33 7.03
N GLU A 89 -13.60 17.43 5.89
CA GLU A 89 -13.09 16.29 5.15
C GLU A 89 -11.57 16.24 5.34
N VAL A 90 -11.04 15.06 5.62
CA VAL A 90 -9.59 14.80 5.73
C VAL A 90 -9.27 13.56 4.93
N THR A 91 -8.26 13.63 4.07
CA THR A 91 -7.78 12.48 3.30
C THR A 91 -6.45 11.99 3.87
N LEU A 92 -6.42 10.73 4.25
CA LEU A 92 -5.21 9.99 4.61
C LEU A 92 -4.70 9.27 3.36
N TYR A 93 -3.38 9.21 3.17
CA TYR A 93 -2.79 8.44 2.09
C TYR A 93 -2.10 7.22 2.69
N LEU A 94 -2.61 6.03 2.35
CA LEU A 94 -1.93 4.78 2.68
C LEU A 94 -0.93 4.46 1.56
N GLU A 95 0.34 4.36 1.90
CA GLU A 95 1.43 4.04 0.97
C GLU A 95 2.39 3.04 1.61
N LYS A 96 3.15 2.31 0.79
CA LYS A 96 4.13 1.31 1.26
C LYS A 96 3.51 0.20 2.14
N ILE A 97 2.28 -0.21 1.81
CA ILE A 97 1.46 -1.11 2.64
C ILE A 97 1.36 -2.55 2.12
N TYR A 98 1.89 -2.86 0.94
CA TYR A 98 1.81 -4.22 0.38
C TYR A 98 2.76 -5.17 1.13
N THR A 99 2.23 -6.33 1.53
CA THR A 99 2.94 -7.34 2.34
C THR A 99 2.83 -8.75 1.79
N GLY A 100 2.35 -8.90 0.55
CA GLY A 100 2.15 -10.20 -0.09
C GLY A 100 0.73 -10.78 0.00
N SER A 101 -0.19 -10.13 0.72
CA SER A 101 -1.61 -10.51 0.73
C SER A 101 -2.37 -9.83 -0.41
N GLN A 102 -3.50 -10.39 -0.82
CA GLN A 102 -4.33 -9.79 -1.87
C GLN A 102 -5.41 -8.89 -1.28
N PHE A 103 -6.00 -9.30 -0.15
CA PHE A 103 -7.09 -8.58 0.50
C PHE A 103 -6.61 -7.91 1.78
N TYR A 104 -7.02 -6.66 1.95
CA TYR A 104 -6.69 -5.85 3.10
C TYR A 104 -7.92 -5.16 3.66
N LYS A 105 -7.79 -4.79 4.92
CA LYS A 105 -8.75 -4.03 5.68
C LYS A 105 -8.01 -2.96 6.46
N VAL A 106 -8.54 -1.75 6.51
CA VAL A 106 -8.06 -0.71 7.42
C VAL A 106 -9.16 -0.35 8.41
N LEU A 107 -8.83 -0.47 9.69
CA LEU A 107 -9.64 0.00 10.81
C LEU A 107 -9.16 1.40 11.18
N ILE A 108 -10.05 2.39 11.18
CA ILE A 108 -9.74 3.77 11.56
C ILE A 108 -10.52 4.11 12.82
N GLU A 109 -9.80 4.50 13.87
CA GLU A 109 -10.33 4.95 15.15
C GLU A 109 -10.08 6.46 15.31
N LEU A 110 -11.12 7.22 15.63
CA LEU A 110 -11.06 8.68 15.72
C LEU A 110 -11.08 9.13 17.18
N HIS A 111 -10.03 9.82 17.62
CA HIS A 111 -9.91 10.34 18.97
C HIS A 111 -9.64 11.85 18.98
N ASP A 112 -9.98 12.55 20.06
CA ASP A 112 -9.55 13.93 20.28
C ASP A 112 -8.29 14.02 21.16
N SER A 113 -7.72 15.21 21.27
CA SER A 113 -6.54 15.49 22.09
C SER A 113 -6.72 15.28 23.61
N GLN A 114 -7.95 15.05 24.07
CA GLN A 114 -8.26 14.71 25.45
C GLN A 114 -8.37 13.18 25.64
N GLY A 115 -8.21 12.41 24.56
CA GLY A 115 -8.34 10.96 24.54
C GLY A 115 -9.79 10.47 24.48
N ASN A 116 -10.77 11.33 24.18
CA ASN A 116 -12.14 10.86 23.97
C ASN A 116 -12.23 10.13 22.62
N ASP A 117 -12.87 8.97 22.61
CA ASP A 117 -13.18 8.17 21.42
C ASP A 117 -14.48 8.64 20.77
N HIS A 118 -14.43 8.86 19.45
CA HIS A 118 -15.54 9.30 18.61
C HIS A 118 -16.03 8.20 17.66
N GLY A 119 -15.49 6.99 17.76
CA GLY A 119 -15.92 5.80 17.03
C GLY A 119 -14.83 5.23 16.13
N SER A 120 -15.20 4.15 15.44
CA SER A 120 -14.36 3.48 14.46
C SER A 120 -15.14 3.12 13.20
N GLU A 121 -14.44 3.15 12.07
CA GLU A 121 -14.94 2.76 10.77
C GLU A 121 -13.94 1.80 10.10
N GLU A 122 -14.46 0.90 9.28
CA GLU A 122 -13.67 -0.12 8.60
C GLU A 122 -13.96 -0.09 7.10
N ILE A 123 -12.91 -0.13 6.30
CA ILE A 123 -13.02 -0.33 4.86
C ILE A 123 -12.11 -1.48 4.43
N SER A 124 -12.50 -2.18 3.37
CA SER A 124 -11.71 -3.26 2.78
C SER A 124 -11.41 -2.96 1.33
N PHE A 125 -10.25 -3.39 0.86
CA PHE A 125 -9.80 -3.18 -0.51
C PHE A 125 -8.83 -4.30 -0.90
N THR A 126 -8.56 -4.38 -2.20
CA THR A 126 -7.69 -5.39 -2.82
C THR A 126 -6.45 -4.69 -3.35
N ILE A 127 -5.27 -5.23 -3.05
CA ILE A 127 -4.00 -4.80 -3.64
C ILE A 127 -3.51 -5.92 -4.55
N PHE A 128 -3.15 -5.57 -5.79
CA PHE A 128 -2.44 -6.43 -6.72
C PHE A 128 -0.96 -6.07 -6.71
N LYS A 129 -0.09 -7.08 -6.67
CA LYS A 129 1.34 -6.85 -6.84
C LYS A 129 1.58 -6.25 -8.21
N ASN A 130 2.30 -5.13 -8.27
CA ASN A 130 2.74 -4.60 -9.53
C ASN A 130 3.80 -5.52 -10.15
N THR A 131 3.77 -5.63 -11.47
CA THR A 131 4.62 -6.57 -12.21
C THR A 131 5.00 -6.00 -13.57
N ILE A 132 6.18 -6.37 -14.03
CA ILE A 132 6.65 -6.12 -15.39
C ILE A 132 6.28 -7.31 -16.27
N GLN A 133 5.50 -7.03 -17.32
CA GLN A 133 5.05 -8.05 -18.26
C GLN A 133 6.11 -8.31 -19.32
N GLN A 134 6.33 -9.58 -19.65
CA GLN A 134 7.18 -9.95 -20.77
C GLN A 134 6.51 -9.52 -22.09
N SER A 135 7.31 -8.97 -23.02
CA SER A 135 6.82 -8.66 -24.36
C SER A 135 6.52 -9.93 -25.13
N VAL A 136 5.28 -10.06 -25.60
CA VAL A 136 4.80 -11.18 -26.43
C VAL A 136 4.31 -10.67 -27.78
N SER A 137 4.41 -11.50 -28.81
CA SER A 137 3.97 -11.15 -30.17
C SER A 137 2.47 -11.34 -30.38
N ASN A 138 1.86 -12.27 -29.63
CA ASN A 138 0.45 -12.65 -29.74
C ASN A 138 -0.06 -13.37 -28.47
N LEU A 139 -1.39 -13.41 -28.30
CA LEU A 139 -2.09 -14.19 -27.29
C LEU A 139 -3.09 -15.15 -27.96
N LEU A 140 -2.77 -16.44 -27.96
CA LEU A 140 -3.62 -17.50 -28.49
C LEU A 140 -4.55 -18.04 -27.40
N VAL A 141 -5.86 -17.93 -27.61
CA VAL A 141 -6.85 -18.24 -26.58
C VAL A 141 -7.69 -19.45 -26.97
N PHE A 142 -7.67 -20.49 -26.14
CA PHE A 142 -8.52 -21.68 -26.28
C PHE A 142 -9.34 -21.87 -25.01
N GLY A 143 -10.60 -22.27 -25.16
CA GLY A 143 -11.44 -22.46 -23.99
C GLY A 143 -12.93 -22.38 -24.25
N ASP A 144 -13.65 -21.92 -23.22
CA ASP A 144 -15.11 -21.83 -23.20
C ASP A 144 -15.64 -20.39 -23.08
N SER A 145 -16.81 -20.21 -22.49
CA SER A 145 -17.50 -18.93 -22.36
C SER A 145 -16.77 -17.92 -21.48
N LEU A 146 -15.92 -18.37 -20.55
CA LEU A 146 -15.12 -17.46 -19.71
C LEU A 146 -14.12 -16.64 -20.54
N SER A 147 -13.76 -17.13 -21.73
CA SER A 147 -12.75 -16.53 -22.59
C SER A 147 -13.28 -16.15 -23.98
N ASP A 148 -14.55 -16.46 -24.29
CA ASP A 148 -15.14 -16.21 -25.60
C ASP A 148 -15.44 -14.71 -25.82
N MET A 149 -14.89 -14.15 -26.91
CA MET A 149 -15.07 -12.76 -27.33
C MET A 149 -16.09 -12.58 -28.48
N GLY A 150 -16.85 -13.62 -28.83
CA GLY A 150 -17.93 -13.55 -29.82
C GLY A 150 -18.01 -14.71 -30.82
N ASN A 151 -17.18 -15.74 -30.66
CA ASN A 151 -17.20 -16.92 -31.51
C ASN A 151 -18.53 -17.68 -31.42
N ALA A 152 -19.07 -17.91 -30.21
CA ALA A 152 -20.38 -18.51 -30.05
C ALA A 152 -21.49 -17.67 -30.70
N LYS A 153 -21.34 -16.33 -30.70
CA LYS A 153 -22.28 -15.41 -31.35
C LYS A 153 -22.21 -15.47 -32.86
N ALA A 154 -21.01 -15.53 -33.41
CA ALA A 154 -20.78 -15.69 -34.84
C ALA A 154 -21.18 -17.09 -35.35
N SER A 155 -21.41 -18.04 -34.44
CA SER A 155 -21.85 -19.39 -34.77
C SER A 155 -23.34 -19.47 -35.15
N ILE A 156 -23.76 -20.63 -35.63
CA ILE A 156 -25.17 -20.91 -35.93
C ILE A 156 -26.09 -20.81 -34.71
N LEU A 157 -25.56 -20.94 -33.49
CA LEU A 157 -26.35 -20.76 -32.27
C LEU A 157 -26.69 -19.29 -32.00
N ASN A 158 -25.87 -18.35 -32.48
CA ASN A 158 -26.10 -16.91 -32.34
C ASN A 158 -26.32 -16.44 -30.89
N VAL A 159 -25.56 -17.01 -29.95
CA VAL A 159 -25.62 -16.71 -28.51
C VAL A 159 -24.34 -16.03 -28.02
N PRO A 160 -24.39 -15.16 -27.00
CA PRO A 160 -25.57 -14.79 -26.24
C PRO A 160 -26.41 -13.66 -26.89
N ASP A 161 -27.60 -13.40 -26.37
CA ASP A 161 -28.41 -12.23 -26.76
C ASP A 161 -27.76 -10.93 -26.25
N VAL A 162 -27.70 -9.92 -27.11
CA VAL A 162 -27.14 -8.60 -26.78
C VAL A 162 -28.23 -7.57 -27.07
N PRO A 163 -28.84 -6.93 -26.06
CA PRO A 163 -28.72 -7.11 -24.61
C PRO A 163 -29.37 -8.42 -24.07
N PRO A 164 -29.11 -8.83 -22.79
CA PRO A 164 -28.44 -8.09 -21.71
C PRO A 164 -26.92 -8.31 -21.62
N TYR A 165 -26.36 -9.21 -22.42
CA TYR A 165 -24.92 -9.40 -22.48
C TYR A 165 -24.23 -8.25 -23.22
N TRP A 166 -22.94 -8.06 -22.93
CA TRP A 166 -22.15 -6.98 -23.51
C TRP A 166 -21.32 -7.48 -24.68
N GLU A 167 -21.46 -6.82 -25.83
CA GLU A 167 -20.66 -7.04 -27.05
C GLU A 167 -20.31 -8.51 -27.36
N ASN A 168 -21.29 -9.40 -27.26
CA ASN A 168 -21.20 -10.83 -27.58
C ASN A 168 -20.38 -11.69 -26.60
N ARG A 169 -19.95 -11.14 -25.46
CA ARG A 169 -19.28 -11.87 -24.36
C ARG A 169 -20.33 -12.46 -23.42
N PHE A 170 -19.98 -13.52 -22.71
CA PHE A 170 -20.86 -14.10 -21.66
C PHE A 170 -20.76 -13.33 -20.33
N SER A 171 -20.71 -12.00 -20.38
CA SER A 171 -20.73 -11.13 -19.20
C SER A 171 -21.44 -9.80 -19.53
N ASN A 172 -21.53 -8.90 -18.56
CA ASN A 172 -22.03 -7.53 -18.73
C ASN A 172 -20.94 -6.51 -19.09
N GLY A 173 -19.74 -6.99 -19.46
CA GLY A 173 -18.61 -6.19 -19.93
C GLY A 173 -17.49 -7.07 -20.48
N GLU A 174 -16.30 -6.50 -20.50
CA GLU A 174 -15.05 -7.17 -20.87
C GLU A 174 -14.82 -8.45 -20.03
N VAL A 175 -14.25 -9.46 -20.68
CA VAL A 175 -13.79 -10.69 -20.02
C VAL A 175 -12.31 -10.58 -19.70
N TRP A 176 -11.79 -11.51 -18.89
CA TRP A 176 -10.40 -11.47 -18.42
C TRP A 176 -9.35 -11.43 -19.54
N ILE A 177 -9.66 -11.98 -20.71
CA ILE A 177 -8.82 -11.93 -21.92
C ILE A 177 -8.71 -10.50 -22.49
N ASP A 178 -9.77 -9.70 -22.42
CA ASP A 178 -9.71 -8.30 -22.87
C ASP A 178 -8.67 -7.54 -22.02
N HIS A 179 -8.70 -7.74 -20.69
CA HIS A 179 -7.73 -7.14 -19.74
C HIS A 179 -6.30 -7.64 -19.93
N LEU A 180 -6.10 -8.95 -20.10
CA LEU A 180 -4.78 -9.52 -20.35
C LEU A 180 -4.20 -9.04 -21.69
N SER A 181 -5.02 -8.95 -22.74
CA SER A 181 -4.56 -8.44 -24.04
C SER A 181 -4.10 -6.98 -23.91
N GLN A 182 -4.84 -6.17 -23.14
CA GLN A 182 -4.51 -4.77 -22.90
C GLN A 182 -3.19 -4.62 -22.13
N SER A 183 -2.95 -5.40 -21.08
CA SER A 183 -1.70 -5.31 -20.29
C SER A 183 -0.48 -5.73 -21.10
N LEU A 184 -0.64 -6.68 -22.03
CA LEU A 184 0.40 -7.14 -22.94
C LEU A 184 0.62 -6.19 -24.14
N GLY A 185 -0.20 -5.15 -24.30
CA GLY A 185 -0.10 -4.19 -25.40
C GLY A 185 -0.47 -4.77 -26.77
N ILE A 186 -1.25 -5.85 -26.81
CA ILE A 186 -1.65 -6.57 -28.03
C ILE A 186 -3.16 -6.49 -28.26
N THR A 187 -3.59 -6.81 -29.48
CA THR A 187 -5.03 -6.88 -29.83
C THR A 187 -5.41 -8.31 -30.17
N THR A 188 -6.32 -8.88 -29.40
CA THR A 188 -6.84 -10.23 -29.62
C THR A 188 -8.13 -10.18 -30.44
N THR A 189 -8.24 -11.02 -31.47
CA THR A 189 -9.44 -11.10 -32.32
C THR A 189 -10.04 -12.49 -32.31
N HIS A 190 -11.38 -12.60 -32.37
CA HIS A 190 -12.03 -13.91 -32.42
C HIS A 190 -11.96 -14.52 -33.84
N GLY A 191 -11.82 -15.84 -33.91
CA GLY A 191 -11.83 -16.58 -35.17
C GLY A 191 -12.23 -18.05 -34.98
N SER A 192 -12.79 -18.66 -36.03
CA SER A 192 -13.18 -20.08 -35.99
C SER A 192 -12.92 -20.82 -37.29
N GLY A 193 -12.78 -22.16 -37.19
CA GLY A 193 -12.46 -23.01 -38.33
C GLY A 193 -11.18 -22.55 -39.04
N SER A 194 -11.31 -22.14 -40.30
CA SER A 194 -10.21 -21.60 -41.12
C SER A 194 -10.11 -20.08 -41.11
N THR A 195 -11.04 -19.37 -40.46
CA THR A 195 -10.98 -17.91 -40.35
C THR A 195 -9.83 -17.52 -39.40
N PRO A 196 -9.01 -16.52 -39.78
CA PRO A 196 -7.99 -15.95 -38.89
C PRO A 196 -8.60 -15.42 -37.59
N GLY A 197 -7.77 -15.29 -36.56
CA GLY A 197 -8.15 -14.82 -35.24
C GLY A 197 -7.56 -15.72 -34.16
N ASP A 198 -7.03 -15.07 -33.14
CA ASP A 198 -6.19 -15.65 -32.09
C ASP A 198 -7.02 -16.19 -30.92
N ASN A 199 -8.21 -15.61 -30.71
CA ASN A 199 -9.20 -16.16 -29.80
C ASN A 199 -10.09 -17.18 -30.48
N ARG A 200 -9.92 -18.43 -30.05
CA ARG A 200 -10.59 -19.64 -30.53
C ARG A 200 -11.60 -20.18 -29.52
N ALA A 201 -11.75 -19.56 -28.35
CA ALA A 201 -12.66 -20.00 -27.31
C ALA A 201 -14.12 -19.88 -27.76
N PHE A 202 -14.98 -20.78 -27.29
CA PHE A 202 -16.39 -20.84 -27.66
C PHE A 202 -17.26 -21.11 -26.44
N GLY A 203 -18.24 -20.25 -26.18
CA GLY A 203 -19.22 -20.46 -25.12
C GLY A 203 -19.91 -21.82 -25.20
N GLY A 204 -19.88 -22.58 -24.10
CA GLY A 204 -20.43 -23.93 -24.01
C GLY A 204 -19.48 -25.08 -24.41
N SER A 205 -18.22 -24.77 -24.76
CA SER A 205 -17.23 -25.80 -25.12
C SER A 205 -16.83 -26.67 -23.94
N GLN A 206 -16.67 -27.96 -24.20
CA GLN A 206 -16.08 -28.93 -23.26
C GLN A 206 -14.61 -29.17 -23.58
N THR A 207 -13.90 -29.88 -22.69
CA THR A 207 -12.46 -30.16 -22.88
C THR A 207 -12.15 -31.09 -24.05
N GLY A 208 -13.07 -31.96 -24.47
CA GLY A 208 -12.76 -33.04 -25.41
C GLY A 208 -12.47 -32.64 -26.87
N GLN A 209 -12.42 -33.64 -27.74
CA GLN A 209 -12.52 -33.46 -29.19
C GLN A 209 -14.01 -33.38 -29.62
N GLY A 210 -14.25 -33.10 -30.90
CA GLY A 210 -15.60 -33.03 -31.47
C GLY A 210 -16.34 -31.74 -31.13
N TYR A 211 -17.66 -31.84 -31.01
CA TYR A 211 -18.53 -30.68 -30.84
C TYR A 211 -19.52 -30.89 -29.68
N ALA A 212 -19.58 -29.93 -28.76
CA ALA A 212 -20.68 -29.80 -27.82
C ALA A 212 -21.92 -29.30 -28.54
N TYR A 213 -23.09 -29.78 -28.11
CA TYR A 213 -24.39 -29.39 -28.69
C TYR A 213 -24.44 -29.49 -30.23
N ILE A 214 -23.71 -30.46 -30.79
CA ILE A 214 -23.58 -30.74 -32.23
C ILE A 214 -22.76 -29.68 -33.01
N VAL A 215 -22.70 -28.42 -32.56
CA VAL A 215 -22.21 -27.30 -33.37
C VAL A 215 -21.09 -26.47 -32.74
N LEU A 216 -20.84 -26.59 -31.43
CA LEU A 216 -19.80 -25.81 -30.74
C LEU A 216 -18.50 -26.62 -30.65
N PRO A 217 -17.39 -26.18 -31.24
CA PRO A 217 -16.15 -26.95 -31.22
C PRO A 217 -15.58 -27.01 -29.81
N ASN A 218 -15.40 -28.22 -29.28
CA ASN A 218 -14.72 -28.41 -28.01
C ASN A 218 -13.24 -27.97 -28.09
N ALA A 219 -12.59 -27.75 -26.95
CA ALA A 219 -11.23 -27.20 -26.89
C ALA A 219 -10.23 -27.95 -27.79
N GLY A 220 -10.28 -29.29 -27.80
CA GLY A 220 -9.41 -30.09 -28.69
C GLY A 220 -9.65 -29.85 -30.19
N THR A 221 -10.90 -29.59 -30.57
CA THR A 221 -11.28 -29.25 -31.95
C THR A 221 -10.86 -27.81 -32.28
N GLN A 222 -10.93 -26.88 -31.33
CA GLN A 222 -10.46 -25.51 -31.51
C GLN A 222 -8.95 -25.50 -31.84
N ILE A 223 -8.16 -26.23 -31.04
CA ILE A 223 -6.70 -26.39 -31.23
C ILE A 223 -6.40 -27.05 -32.57
N SER A 224 -7.03 -28.19 -32.86
CA SER A 224 -6.79 -28.93 -34.10
C SER A 224 -7.16 -28.10 -35.35
N ASN A 225 -8.23 -27.31 -35.29
CA ASN A 225 -8.63 -26.45 -36.39
C ASN A 225 -7.66 -25.28 -36.59
N TYR A 226 -7.20 -24.66 -35.50
CA TYR A 226 -6.23 -23.57 -35.58
C TYR A 226 -4.91 -24.07 -36.18
N LEU A 227 -4.35 -25.15 -35.63
CA LEU A 227 -3.09 -25.75 -36.09
C LEU A 227 -3.18 -26.34 -37.51
N GLY A 228 -4.36 -26.84 -37.89
CA GLY A 228 -4.57 -27.42 -39.21
C GLY A 228 -4.84 -26.40 -40.32
N ASN A 229 -5.47 -25.26 -40.01
CA ASN A 229 -6.05 -24.39 -41.03
C ASN A 229 -5.65 -22.91 -40.94
N VAL A 230 -5.11 -22.45 -39.80
CA VAL A 230 -4.75 -21.05 -39.58
C VAL A 230 -3.24 -20.92 -39.50
N GLN A 231 -2.61 -21.58 -38.52
CA GLN A 231 -1.19 -21.48 -38.26
C GLN A 231 -0.67 -22.80 -37.70
N SER A 232 0.21 -23.48 -38.46
CA SER A 232 0.69 -24.83 -38.13
C SER A 232 1.79 -24.88 -37.06
N SER A 233 2.33 -23.73 -36.67
CA SER A 233 3.40 -23.61 -35.67
C SER A 233 3.22 -22.37 -34.81
N ILE A 234 3.35 -22.52 -33.51
CA ILE A 234 3.29 -21.44 -32.52
C ILE A 234 4.70 -20.89 -32.33
N GLN A 235 4.88 -19.57 -32.36
CA GLN A 235 6.20 -18.96 -32.16
C GLN A 235 6.59 -18.95 -30.69
N ASN A 236 7.89 -18.87 -30.40
CA ASN A 236 8.39 -18.93 -29.02
C ASN A 236 8.01 -17.70 -28.18
N ASP A 237 7.63 -16.59 -28.81
CA ASP A 237 7.20 -15.34 -28.19
C ASP A 237 5.67 -15.18 -28.17
N GLU A 238 4.92 -16.23 -28.53
CA GLU A 238 3.46 -16.27 -28.38
C GLU A 238 3.06 -16.88 -27.04
N LEU A 239 2.10 -16.24 -26.37
CA LEU A 239 1.50 -16.73 -25.14
C LEU A 239 0.23 -17.51 -25.45
N VAL A 240 0.07 -18.71 -24.88
CA VAL A 240 -1.13 -19.52 -25.07
C VAL A 240 -1.92 -19.59 -23.78
N THR A 241 -3.24 -19.43 -23.83
CA THR A 241 -4.12 -19.74 -22.70
C THR A 241 -5.08 -20.86 -23.04
N LEU A 242 -5.26 -21.77 -22.08
CA LEU A 242 -6.16 -22.91 -22.18
C LEU A 242 -6.99 -23.02 -20.91
N TRP A 243 -8.23 -22.52 -20.95
CA TRP A 243 -9.16 -22.63 -19.83
C TRP A 243 -10.50 -23.26 -20.24
N ALA A 244 -10.71 -24.51 -19.81
CA ALA A 244 -11.91 -25.28 -20.09
C ALA A 244 -12.17 -26.32 -18.97
N GLY A 245 -13.40 -26.84 -18.93
CA GLY A 245 -13.80 -27.94 -18.03
C GLY A 245 -15.06 -27.66 -17.24
N GLY A 246 -15.46 -26.39 -17.07
CA GLY A 246 -16.69 -26.04 -16.37
C GLY A 246 -17.93 -26.69 -17.00
N ASN A 247 -18.00 -26.66 -18.34
CA ASN A 247 -19.10 -27.28 -19.08
C ASN A 247 -19.12 -28.81 -18.96
N ASP A 248 -17.96 -29.46 -18.84
CA ASP A 248 -17.85 -30.91 -18.65
C ASP A 248 -18.54 -31.35 -17.35
N PHE A 249 -18.38 -30.56 -16.28
CA PHE A 249 -18.97 -30.82 -14.97
C PHE A 249 -20.44 -30.38 -14.86
N LEU A 250 -20.78 -29.20 -15.41
CA LEU A 250 -22.11 -28.62 -15.25
C LEU A 250 -23.16 -29.24 -16.19
N TYR A 251 -22.76 -29.56 -17.42
CA TYR A 251 -23.68 -29.98 -18.49
C TYR A 251 -23.20 -31.23 -19.24
N GLY A 252 -21.97 -31.67 -19.01
CA GLY A 252 -21.39 -32.87 -19.60
C GLY A 252 -21.58 -34.12 -18.75
N THR A 253 -20.94 -35.20 -19.19
CA THR A 253 -20.89 -36.49 -18.47
C THR A 253 -19.46 -36.97 -18.21
N ALA A 254 -18.46 -36.16 -18.59
CA ALA A 254 -17.06 -36.52 -18.45
C ALA A 254 -16.67 -36.54 -16.96
N GLN A 255 -15.82 -37.51 -16.59
CA GLN A 255 -15.31 -37.64 -15.23
C GLN A 255 -13.96 -36.92 -15.10
N PRO A 256 -13.52 -36.56 -13.89
CA PRO A 256 -12.26 -35.84 -13.67
C PRO A 256 -11.05 -36.43 -14.41
N ASP A 257 -10.92 -37.76 -14.47
CA ASP A 257 -9.83 -38.43 -15.19
C ASP A 257 -9.87 -38.18 -16.71
N THR A 258 -11.07 -38.18 -17.31
CA THR A 258 -11.23 -37.90 -18.75
C THR A 258 -10.89 -36.45 -19.05
N ILE A 259 -11.34 -35.52 -18.21
CA ILE A 259 -11.09 -34.08 -18.37
C ILE A 259 -9.57 -33.83 -18.27
N ALA A 260 -8.90 -34.38 -17.25
CA ALA A 260 -7.45 -34.29 -17.10
C ALA A 260 -6.68 -34.88 -18.29
N ALA A 261 -7.07 -36.05 -18.79
CA ALA A 261 -6.44 -36.66 -19.96
C ALA A 261 -6.63 -35.83 -21.25
N ASN A 262 -7.78 -35.18 -21.42
CA ASN A 262 -7.98 -34.25 -22.53
C ASN A 262 -7.01 -33.07 -22.43
N MET A 263 -6.92 -32.44 -21.26
CA MET A 263 -6.03 -31.29 -21.04
C MET A 263 -4.56 -31.65 -21.25
N GLU A 264 -4.11 -32.80 -20.73
CA GLU A 264 -2.76 -33.32 -21.01
C GLU A 264 -2.51 -33.45 -22.51
N SER A 265 -3.44 -34.07 -23.24
CA SER A 265 -3.32 -34.25 -24.69
C SER A 265 -3.21 -32.91 -25.42
N HIS A 266 -3.94 -31.89 -24.98
CA HIS A 266 -3.95 -30.57 -25.61
C HIS A 266 -2.68 -29.79 -25.34
N ILE A 267 -2.17 -29.81 -24.10
CA ILE A 267 -0.89 -29.20 -23.74
C ILE A 267 0.24 -29.81 -24.58
N ARG A 268 0.27 -31.15 -24.70
CA ARG A 268 1.24 -31.86 -25.55
C ARG A 268 1.12 -31.45 -27.02
N GLN A 269 -0.09 -31.29 -27.53
CA GLN A 269 -0.33 -30.85 -28.91
C GLN A 269 0.17 -29.42 -29.15
N LEU A 270 -0.08 -28.50 -28.22
CA LEU A 270 0.37 -27.11 -28.29
C LEU A 270 1.90 -27.01 -28.20
N ALA A 271 2.51 -27.72 -27.26
CA ALA A 271 3.97 -27.78 -27.12
C ALA A 271 4.64 -28.39 -28.35
N GLN A 272 4.06 -29.46 -28.93
CA GLN A 272 4.53 -30.04 -30.18
C GLN A 272 4.45 -29.05 -31.36
N ALA A 273 3.47 -28.15 -31.34
CA ALA A 273 3.33 -27.09 -32.33
C ALA A 273 4.30 -25.91 -32.09
N GLY A 274 5.00 -25.86 -30.95
CA GLY A 274 6.01 -24.85 -30.65
C GLY A 274 5.70 -23.95 -29.46
N ALA A 275 4.53 -24.09 -28.82
CA ALA A 275 4.17 -23.26 -27.65
C ALA A 275 5.22 -23.39 -26.54
N LYS A 276 5.70 -22.25 -26.03
CA LYS A 276 6.67 -22.19 -24.92
C LYS A 276 6.09 -21.65 -23.63
N GLU A 277 5.13 -20.73 -23.71
CA GLU A 277 4.47 -20.13 -22.55
C GLU A 277 2.98 -20.49 -22.57
N ILE A 278 2.48 -21.14 -21.51
CA ILE A 278 1.07 -21.56 -21.41
C ILE A 278 0.46 -21.12 -20.07
N ILE A 279 -0.59 -20.31 -20.13
CA ILE A 279 -1.48 -20.02 -19.00
C ILE A 279 -2.50 -21.13 -18.87
N LEU A 280 -2.54 -21.76 -17.69
CA LEU A 280 -3.38 -22.91 -17.40
C LEU A 280 -4.15 -22.71 -16.09
N PRO A 281 -5.32 -22.04 -16.13
CA PRO A 281 -6.15 -21.93 -14.96
C PRO A 281 -6.84 -23.25 -14.63
N ASN A 282 -6.93 -23.56 -13.34
CA ASN A 282 -7.80 -24.64 -12.85
C ASN A 282 -9.27 -24.20 -12.81
N LEU A 283 -10.17 -25.04 -12.29
CA LEU A 283 -11.59 -24.67 -12.19
C LEU A 283 -11.94 -24.02 -10.85
N PRO A 284 -12.73 -22.94 -10.85
CA PRO A 284 -13.27 -22.35 -9.63
C PRO A 284 -14.31 -23.28 -8.96
N PRO A 285 -14.75 -23.00 -7.71
CA PRO A 285 -15.76 -23.79 -7.00
C PRO A 285 -17.14 -23.72 -7.68
N LEU A 286 -17.38 -24.60 -8.64
CA LEU A 286 -18.60 -24.62 -9.46
C LEU A 286 -19.87 -24.85 -8.64
N GLU A 287 -19.78 -25.55 -7.51
CA GLU A 287 -20.91 -25.77 -6.60
C GLU A 287 -21.41 -24.48 -5.93
N LYS A 288 -20.58 -23.44 -5.88
CA LYS A 288 -20.92 -22.13 -5.31
C LYS A 288 -21.48 -21.14 -6.35
N THR A 289 -21.54 -21.53 -7.63
CA THR A 289 -22.26 -20.75 -8.65
C THR A 289 -23.77 -20.83 -8.42
N PRO A 290 -24.59 -19.85 -8.86
CA PRO A 290 -26.05 -19.96 -8.75
C PRO A 290 -26.62 -21.22 -9.41
N GLU A 291 -26.03 -21.72 -10.50
CA GLU A 291 -26.38 -23.01 -11.09
C GLU A 291 -26.03 -24.18 -10.16
N GLY A 292 -24.85 -24.17 -9.55
CA GLY A 292 -24.43 -25.16 -8.55
C GLY A 292 -25.36 -25.19 -7.34
N LEU A 293 -25.67 -24.02 -6.78
CA LEU A 293 -26.56 -23.83 -5.64
C LEU A 293 -28.00 -24.26 -5.93
N SER A 294 -28.43 -24.25 -7.20
CA SER A 294 -29.74 -24.76 -7.60
C SER A 294 -29.86 -26.28 -7.56
N LYS A 295 -28.74 -27.02 -7.44
CA LYS A 295 -28.70 -28.49 -7.37
C LYS A 295 -28.92 -28.98 -5.94
N SER A 296 -29.26 -30.26 -5.77
CA SER A 296 -29.38 -30.87 -4.44
C SER A 296 -28.02 -30.93 -3.73
N GLU A 297 -28.03 -30.99 -2.39
CA GLU A 297 -26.81 -31.06 -1.56
C GLU A 297 -25.86 -32.19 -1.98
N ASN A 298 -26.38 -33.39 -2.29
CA ASN A 298 -25.56 -34.51 -2.78
C ASN A 298 -24.91 -34.21 -4.15
N GLN A 299 -25.59 -33.47 -5.02
CA GLN A 299 -25.04 -33.06 -6.32
C GLN A 299 -23.98 -31.97 -6.14
N GLN A 300 -24.18 -31.03 -5.21
CA GLN A 300 -23.17 -30.02 -4.87
C GLN A 300 -21.90 -30.67 -4.30
N ILE A 301 -22.03 -31.63 -3.38
CA ILE A 301 -20.89 -32.42 -2.86
C ILE A 301 -20.17 -33.16 -3.98
N SER A 302 -20.91 -33.85 -4.86
CA SER A 302 -20.32 -34.60 -5.98
C SER A 302 -19.60 -33.69 -6.97
N LEU A 303 -20.17 -32.50 -7.24
CA LEU A 303 -19.58 -31.48 -8.09
C LEU A 303 -18.28 -30.95 -7.49
N ARG A 304 -18.32 -30.52 -6.22
CA ARG A 304 -17.17 -30.04 -5.46
C ARG A 304 -16.03 -31.06 -5.44
N ASP A 305 -16.31 -32.29 -5.03
CA ASP A 305 -15.30 -33.34 -4.90
C ASP A 305 -14.71 -33.73 -6.27
N GLY A 306 -15.54 -33.67 -7.32
CA GLY A 306 -15.11 -33.86 -8.70
C GLY A 306 -14.15 -32.77 -9.19
N VAL A 307 -14.48 -31.49 -8.93
CA VAL A 307 -13.63 -30.34 -9.28
C VAL A 307 -12.30 -30.38 -8.51
N ILE A 308 -12.33 -30.65 -7.20
CA ILE A 308 -11.10 -30.80 -6.38
C ILE A 308 -10.20 -31.92 -6.95
N SER A 309 -10.80 -33.06 -7.31
CA SER A 309 -10.06 -34.17 -7.92
C SER A 309 -9.44 -33.78 -9.27
N TYR A 310 -10.17 -33.07 -10.12
CA TYR A 310 -9.66 -32.57 -11.39
C TYR A 310 -8.53 -31.55 -11.21
N ASN A 311 -8.71 -30.53 -10.35
CA ASN A 311 -7.71 -29.49 -10.11
C ASN A 311 -6.40 -30.11 -9.57
N SER A 312 -6.50 -31.08 -8.65
CA SER A 312 -5.33 -31.80 -8.13
C SER A 312 -4.59 -32.57 -9.23
N LYS A 313 -5.32 -33.15 -10.20
CA LYS A 313 -4.72 -33.85 -11.35
C LYS A 313 -4.07 -32.86 -12.32
N LEU A 314 -4.72 -31.73 -12.58
CA LEU A 314 -4.21 -30.70 -13.48
C LEU A 314 -2.91 -30.09 -12.96
N LEU A 315 -2.81 -29.83 -11.65
CA LEU A 315 -1.57 -29.35 -11.02
C LEU A 315 -0.41 -30.34 -11.19
N ASN A 316 -0.65 -31.63 -10.94
CA ASN A 316 0.37 -32.65 -11.14
C ASN A 316 0.79 -32.74 -12.62
N LEU A 317 -0.17 -32.69 -13.54
CA LEU A 317 0.10 -32.67 -14.98
C LEU A 317 0.92 -31.44 -15.39
N ALA A 318 0.60 -30.25 -14.87
CA ALA A 318 1.35 -29.03 -15.15
C ALA A 318 2.84 -29.22 -14.77
N ASN A 319 3.10 -29.62 -13.52
CA ASN A 319 4.46 -29.84 -13.02
C ASN A 319 5.24 -30.89 -13.83
N ASP A 320 4.57 -32.01 -14.17
CA ASP A 320 5.19 -33.10 -14.95
C ASP A 320 5.52 -32.63 -16.38
N LEU A 321 4.57 -31.95 -17.05
CA LEU A 321 4.70 -31.54 -18.45
C LEU A 321 5.67 -30.38 -18.64
N GLU A 322 5.78 -29.46 -17.68
CA GLU A 322 6.73 -28.34 -17.74
C GLU A 322 8.16 -28.85 -17.90
N THR A 323 8.55 -29.80 -17.04
CA THR A 323 9.88 -30.44 -17.09
C THR A 323 10.02 -31.36 -18.30
N GLU A 324 9.00 -32.14 -18.63
CA GLU A 324 9.06 -33.11 -19.73
C GLU A 324 9.19 -32.43 -21.10
N LEU A 325 8.44 -31.34 -21.32
CA LEU A 325 8.32 -30.67 -22.61
C LEU A 325 9.24 -29.45 -22.75
N ALA A 326 9.91 -29.05 -21.67
CA ALA A 326 10.74 -27.83 -21.62
C ALA A 326 9.97 -26.60 -22.14
N ILE A 327 8.82 -26.37 -21.50
CA ILE A 327 7.93 -25.23 -21.65
C ILE A 327 7.74 -24.60 -20.27
N ASN A 328 7.13 -23.42 -20.19
CA ASN A 328 6.71 -22.79 -18.95
C ASN A 328 5.18 -22.86 -18.84
N ILE A 329 4.66 -23.35 -17.70
CA ILE A 329 3.22 -23.41 -17.44
C ILE A 329 2.88 -22.49 -16.28
N HIS A 330 2.24 -21.38 -16.59
CA HIS A 330 1.65 -20.47 -15.62
C HIS A 330 0.35 -21.08 -15.07
N TYR A 331 0.46 -21.93 -14.06
CA TYR A 331 -0.70 -22.54 -13.40
C TYR A 331 -1.43 -21.52 -12.53
N ILE A 332 -2.70 -21.24 -12.85
CA ILE A 332 -3.51 -20.24 -12.12
C ILE A 332 -4.49 -20.97 -11.19
N ASP A 333 -4.37 -20.76 -9.88
CA ASP A 333 -5.25 -21.37 -8.88
C ASP A 333 -6.58 -20.62 -8.73
N ALA A 334 -7.43 -20.72 -9.76
CA ALA A 334 -8.77 -20.16 -9.76
C ALA A 334 -9.64 -20.69 -8.60
N TRP A 335 -9.43 -21.92 -8.12
CA TRP A 335 -10.14 -22.47 -6.98
C TRP A 335 -9.90 -21.66 -5.71
N SER A 336 -8.63 -21.45 -5.35
CA SER A 336 -8.28 -20.77 -4.10
C SER A 336 -8.67 -19.31 -4.14
N VAL A 337 -8.34 -18.59 -5.23
CA VAL A 337 -8.65 -17.16 -5.34
C VAL A 337 -10.16 -16.88 -5.35
N PHE A 338 -10.99 -17.73 -5.98
CA PHE A 338 -12.45 -17.56 -5.90
C PHE A 338 -12.97 -17.79 -4.48
N ASN A 339 -12.41 -18.73 -3.72
CA ASN A 339 -12.80 -18.93 -2.33
C ASN A 339 -12.43 -17.71 -1.46
N GLN A 340 -11.24 -17.14 -1.67
CA GLN A 340 -10.84 -15.91 -0.99
C GLN A 340 -11.75 -14.73 -1.37
N VAL A 341 -12.11 -14.56 -2.64
CA VAL A 341 -13.07 -13.52 -3.06
C VAL A 341 -14.43 -13.67 -2.36
N LEU A 342 -14.91 -14.90 -2.14
CA LEU A 342 -16.16 -15.13 -1.42
C LEU A 342 -16.07 -14.76 0.07
N GLU A 343 -14.90 -14.92 0.68
CA GLU A 343 -14.60 -14.57 2.07
C GLU A 343 -14.40 -13.06 2.24
N HIS A 344 -13.67 -12.42 1.33
CA HIS A 344 -13.30 -11.01 1.36
C HIS A 344 -14.11 -10.15 0.37
N LYS A 345 -15.34 -10.55 0.05
CA LYS A 345 -16.19 -9.92 -0.99
C LYS A 345 -16.37 -8.40 -0.87
N ALA A 346 -16.32 -7.87 0.36
CA ALA A 346 -16.40 -6.43 0.62
C ALA A 346 -15.19 -5.66 0.05
N ALA A 347 -14.01 -6.28 0.00
CA ALA A 347 -12.79 -5.72 -0.57
C ALA A 347 -12.83 -5.52 -2.09
N LEU A 348 -13.88 -6.01 -2.75
CA LEU A 348 -14.18 -5.79 -4.17
C LEU A 348 -15.52 -5.05 -4.36
N GLY A 349 -16.17 -4.67 -3.26
CA GLY A 349 -17.49 -4.04 -3.27
C GLY A 349 -18.60 -4.96 -3.80
N PHE A 350 -18.52 -6.28 -3.54
CA PHE A 350 -19.62 -7.20 -3.81
C PHE A 350 -20.57 -7.28 -2.61
N SER A 351 -21.86 -7.02 -2.85
CA SER A 351 -22.93 -7.22 -1.88
C SER A 351 -23.64 -8.58 -2.08
N ASN A 352 -23.54 -9.16 -3.28
CA ASN A 352 -24.16 -10.43 -3.63
C ASN A 352 -23.17 -11.40 -4.32
N THR A 353 -23.05 -12.62 -3.80
CA THR A 353 -22.10 -13.63 -4.28
C THR A 353 -22.73 -14.99 -4.57
N ASP A 354 -24.05 -15.12 -4.47
CA ASP A 354 -24.77 -16.39 -4.54
C ASP A 354 -26.00 -16.35 -5.47
N GLN A 355 -26.38 -15.17 -5.96
CA GLN A 355 -27.45 -14.97 -6.93
C GLN A 355 -26.90 -14.38 -8.22
N ALA A 356 -27.67 -14.55 -9.29
CA ALA A 356 -27.38 -13.98 -10.60
C ALA A 356 -27.92 -12.54 -10.70
N ALA A 357 -27.11 -11.60 -11.19
CA ALA A 357 -27.54 -10.24 -11.50
C ALA A 357 -28.63 -10.20 -12.59
N CYS A 358 -28.54 -11.12 -13.54
CA CYS A 358 -29.49 -11.36 -14.59
C CYS A 358 -30.22 -12.70 -14.36
N SER A 359 -31.55 -12.65 -14.33
CA SER A 359 -32.38 -13.84 -14.09
C SER A 359 -33.66 -13.82 -14.92
N ASP A 360 -34.09 -15.00 -15.39
CA ASP A 360 -35.36 -15.16 -16.07
C ASP A 360 -36.48 -15.47 -15.06
N PRO A 361 -37.51 -14.60 -14.90
CA PRO A 361 -38.65 -14.84 -14.00
C PRO A 361 -39.52 -16.02 -14.41
N ALA A 362 -39.53 -16.43 -15.69
CA ALA A 362 -40.36 -17.51 -16.18
C ALA A 362 -39.77 -18.90 -15.90
N GLY A 363 -38.45 -18.98 -15.65
CA GLY A 363 -37.72 -20.25 -15.56
C GLY A 363 -37.80 -21.07 -16.85
N ILE A 364 -38.22 -20.46 -17.96
CA ILE A 364 -38.31 -21.08 -19.27
C ILE A 364 -37.08 -20.61 -20.01
N ILE A 365 -35.98 -21.33 -19.84
CA ILE A 365 -34.79 -21.14 -20.65
C ILE A 365 -35.21 -21.39 -22.11
N VAL A 366 -35.44 -20.32 -22.88
CA VAL A 366 -35.75 -20.42 -24.32
C VAL A 366 -34.49 -20.80 -25.11
N SER A 367 -33.31 -20.60 -24.52
CA SER A 367 -32.05 -21.14 -25.01
C SER A 367 -31.95 -22.64 -24.67
N ILE A 368 -32.34 -23.49 -25.61
CA ILE A 368 -32.52 -24.94 -25.46
C ILE A 368 -31.25 -25.70 -24.97
N PHE A 369 -30.10 -25.02 -24.80
CA PHE A 369 -28.79 -25.63 -24.58
C PHE A 369 -27.96 -25.07 -23.41
N LEU A 370 -28.14 -23.80 -23.00
CA LEU A 370 -27.37 -23.17 -21.91
C LEU A 370 -28.28 -22.27 -21.05
N PRO A 371 -28.14 -22.26 -19.71
CA PRO A 371 -28.96 -21.45 -18.81
C PRO A 371 -28.49 -19.99 -18.76
N ILE A 372 -28.50 -19.35 -19.92
CA ILE A 372 -28.11 -17.95 -20.13
C ILE A 372 -29.35 -17.05 -20.18
N CYS A 373 -29.19 -15.78 -19.82
CA CYS A 373 -30.20 -14.75 -20.04
C CYS A 373 -30.51 -14.46 -21.51
N ASP A 374 -31.65 -13.82 -21.74
CA ASP A 374 -32.09 -13.28 -23.02
C ASP A 374 -32.66 -11.86 -22.88
N SER A 375 -33.08 -11.27 -24.00
CA SER A 375 -33.65 -9.91 -24.04
C SER A 375 -34.91 -9.68 -23.20
N SER A 376 -35.55 -10.74 -22.70
CA SER A 376 -36.74 -10.69 -21.83
C SER A 376 -36.42 -10.90 -20.35
N SER A 377 -35.17 -11.24 -20.03
CA SER A 377 -34.70 -11.49 -18.68
C SER A 377 -34.69 -10.22 -17.82
N ASN A 378 -34.83 -10.39 -16.51
CA ASN A 378 -34.74 -9.30 -15.55
C ASN A 378 -33.28 -9.05 -15.17
N LEU A 379 -32.87 -7.77 -15.16
CA LEU A 379 -31.54 -7.33 -14.76
C LEU A 379 -31.65 -6.41 -13.54
N VAL A 380 -30.86 -6.67 -12.51
CA VAL A 380 -30.77 -5.79 -11.33
C VAL A 380 -30.24 -4.40 -11.70
N SER A 381 -30.50 -3.40 -10.86
CA SER A 381 -30.07 -2.02 -11.13
C SER A 381 -28.54 -1.84 -11.11
N ASN A 382 -27.85 -2.56 -10.22
CA ASN A 382 -26.40 -2.47 -10.02
C ASN A 382 -25.73 -3.85 -10.19
N PRO A 383 -25.54 -4.35 -11.43
CA PRO A 383 -24.90 -5.65 -11.66
C PRO A 383 -23.47 -5.74 -11.10
N GLU A 384 -22.78 -4.60 -10.94
CA GLU A 384 -21.41 -4.56 -10.39
C GLU A 384 -21.32 -4.91 -8.90
N GLU A 385 -22.44 -4.92 -8.16
CA GLU A 385 -22.46 -5.41 -6.78
C GLU A 385 -22.59 -6.94 -6.69
N TYR A 386 -22.78 -7.61 -7.83
CA TYR A 386 -22.93 -9.06 -7.93
C TYR A 386 -21.65 -9.68 -8.48
N LEU A 387 -21.27 -10.84 -7.92
CA LEU A 387 -20.16 -11.64 -8.45
C LEU A 387 -20.55 -12.33 -9.77
N PHE A 388 -21.79 -12.83 -9.85
CA PHE A 388 -22.29 -13.58 -11.01
C PHE A 388 -23.24 -12.75 -11.86
N PHE A 389 -22.96 -12.66 -13.15
CA PHE A 389 -23.84 -11.99 -14.10
C PHE A 389 -25.08 -12.83 -14.38
N ASP A 390 -24.90 -14.10 -14.73
CA ASP A 390 -25.99 -15.06 -14.89
C ASP A 390 -25.80 -16.23 -13.90
N LYS A 391 -26.31 -17.43 -14.20
CA LYS A 391 -26.19 -18.56 -13.28
C LYS A 391 -24.78 -19.13 -13.11
N VAL A 392 -23.85 -18.83 -14.00
CA VAL A 392 -22.50 -19.44 -14.00
C VAL A 392 -21.39 -18.46 -14.35
N HIS A 393 -21.68 -17.43 -15.13
CA HIS A 393 -20.69 -16.51 -15.64
C HIS A 393 -20.45 -15.34 -14.66
N PRO A 394 -19.19 -14.95 -14.43
CA PRO A 394 -18.87 -13.79 -13.61
C PRO A 394 -19.32 -12.47 -14.25
N THR A 395 -19.54 -11.45 -13.42
CA THR A 395 -19.70 -10.06 -13.89
C THR A 395 -18.38 -9.50 -14.41
N LYS A 396 -18.43 -8.38 -15.14
CA LYS A 396 -17.23 -7.70 -15.63
C LYS A 396 -16.28 -7.30 -14.50
N LYS A 397 -16.81 -6.96 -13.32
CA LYS A 397 -15.99 -6.68 -12.13
C LYS A 397 -15.16 -7.89 -11.72
N MET A 398 -15.78 -9.08 -11.69
CA MET A 398 -15.05 -10.30 -11.38
C MET A 398 -14.09 -10.70 -12.52
N HIS A 399 -14.45 -10.45 -13.79
CA HIS A 399 -13.50 -10.64 -14.90
C HIS A 399 -12.31 -9.69 -14.86
N ARG A 400 -12.49 -8.44 -14.42
CA ARG A 400 -11.40 -7.49 -14.16
C ARG A 400 -10.46 -8.02 -13.07
N PHE A 401 -11.01 -8.50 -11.97
CA PHE A 401 -10.24 -9.13 -10.90
C PHE A 401 -9.44 -10.33 -11.42
N ILE A 402 -10.07 -11.26 -12.17
CA ILE A 402 -9.39 -12.43 -12.75
C ILE A 402 -8.28 -11.98 -13.71
N GLY A 403 -8.53 -10.99 -14.55
CA GLY A 403 -7.54 -10.43 -15.46
C GLY A 403 -6.32 -9.92 -14.72
N LYS A 404 -6.52 -9.05 -13.72
CA LYS A 404 -5.44 -8.52 -12.87
C LYS A 404 -4.69 -9.61 -12.12
N TYR A 405 -5.41 -10.59 -11.57
CA TYR A 405 -4.80 -11.71 -10.86
C TYR A 405 -3.90 -12.53 -11.80
N VAL A 406 -4.36 -12.85 -13.02
CA VAL A 406 -3.52 -13.57 -13.99
C VAL A 406 -2.29 -12.74 -14.39
N ILE A 407 -2.46 -11.43 -14.64
CA ILE A 407 -1.35 -10.52 -14.95
C ILE A 407 -0.29 -10.55 -13.84
N GLU A 408 -0.72 -10.49 -12.58
CA GLU A 408 0.15 -10.60 -11.41
C GLU A 408 0.87 -11.96 -11.34
N GLN A 409 0.19 -13.07 -11.69
CA GLN A 409 0.79 -14.41 -11.62
C GLN A 409 1.81 -14.70 -12.73
N ILE A 410 1.70 -14.06 -13.89
CA ILE A 410 2.60 -14.31 -15.04
C ILE A 410 3.70 -13.27 -15.19
N GLY A 411 3.60 -12.14 -14.49
CA GLY A 411 4.56 -11.03 -14.56
C GLY A 411 5.72 -11.20 -13.58
N GLU A 412 6.83 -10.55 -13.92
CA GLU A 412 7.96 -10.44 -12.99
C GLU A 412 7.64 -9.39 -11.91
N PRO A 413 7.82 -9.67 -10.62
CA PRO A 413 7.53 -8.72 -9.54
C PRO A 413 8.31 -7.41 -9.66
N ASP A 414 7.61 -6.30 -9.42
CA ASP A 414 8.10 -4.91 -9.38
C ASP A 414 7.17 -4.17 -8.42
N ILE A 415 7.39 -4.31 -7.11
CA ILE A 415 6.42 -3.94 -6.07
C ILE A 415 6.16 -2.43 -6.02
N ASP A 416 7.19 -1.61 -6.20
CA ASP A 416 7.09 -0.14 -6.13
C ASP A 416 6.93 0.54 -7.49
N GLY A 417 6.96 -0.24 -8.58
CA GLY A 417 6.57 0.21 -9.91
C GLY A 417 7.60 1.08 -10.60
N ASP A 418 8.85 1.06 -10.15
CA ASP A 418 9.93 1.89 -10.67
C ASP A 418 10.54 1.36 -11.99
N GLN A 419 10.02 0.21 -12.48
CA GLN A 419 10.44 -0.52 -13.68
C GLN A 419 11.74 -1.33 -13.52
N VAL A 420 12.19 -1.55 -12.30
CA VAL A 420 13.25 -2.50 -11.93
C VAL A 420 12.60 -3.67 -11.20
N VAL A 421 12.92 -4.90 -11.62
CA VAL A 421 12.31 -6.08 -10.99
C VAL A 421 12.87 -6.28 -9.58
N ASP A 422 12.02 -6.70 -8.63
CA ASP A 422 12.36 -6.90 -7.22
C ASP A 422 13.63 -7.75 -7.00
N SER A 423 13.91 -8.68 -7.93
CA SER A 423 15.07 -9.59 -7.81
C SER A 423 16.44 -8.93 -7.95
N ILE A 424 16.48 -7.72 -8.53
CA ILE A 424 17.70 -6.92 -8.70
C ILE A 424 17.59 -5.53 -8.08
N ASP A 425 16.38 -5.11 -7.71
CA ASP A 425 16.12 -3.87 -6.98
C ASP A 425 16.69 -3.94 -5.55
N LYS A 426 17.41 -2.88 -5.16
CA LYS A 426 17.99 -2.71 -3.83
C LYS A 426 17.32 -1.61 -3.01
N CYS A 427 16.48 -0.80 -3.64
CA CYS A 427 15.89 0.38 -3.04
C CYS A 427 14.37 0.22 -3.03
N GLU A 428 13.85 -0.40 -1.96
CA GLU A 428 12.41 -0.58 -1.84
C GLU A 428 11.67 0.77 -1.78
N TRP A 429 10.53 0.84 -2.48
CA TRP A 429 9.61 1.96 -2.44
C TRP A 429 10.15 3.24 -3.06
N THR A 430 10.90 3.10 -4.14
CA THR A 430 11.33 4.20 -4.98
C THR A 430 10.13 4.92 -5.59
N ASN A 431 10.20 6.24 -5.66
CA ASN A 431 9.11 7.01 -6.22
C ASN A 431 9.07 6.81 -7.74
N ILE A 432 7.93 6.35 -8.27
CA ILE A 432 7.70 6.07 -9.70
C ILE A 432 7.96 7.28 -10.63
N ASP A 433 7.88 8.51 -10.09
CA ASP A 433 8.15 9.74 -10.86
C ASP A 433 9.65 10.09 -10.93
N GLU A 434 10.49 9.41 -10.16
CA GLU A 434 11.94 9.62 -10.14
C GLU A 434 12.66 8.72 -11.16
N SER A 435 13.81 9.18 -11.64
CA SER A 435 14.68 8.34 -12.45
C SER A 435 15.49 7.42 -11.55
N VAL A 436 15.44 6.11 -11.83
CA VAL A 436 16.19 5.09 -11.11
C VAL A 436 17.39 4.60 -11.92
N ASP A 437 18.38 4.05 -11.22
CA ASP A 437 19.52 3.39 -11.85
C ASP A 437 19.26 1.89 -12.12
N GLU A 438 20.32 1.14 -12.45
CA GLU A 438 20.21 -0.30 -12.72
C GLU A 438 19.88 -1.14 -11.48
N GLU A 439 19.95 -0.55 -10.28
CA GLU A 439 19.68 -1.20 -8.99
C GLU A 439 18.36 -0.72 -8.36
N GLY A 440 17.52 0.01 -9.10
CA GLY A 440 16.23 0.53 -8.62
C GLY A 440 16.34 1.75 -7.72
N CYS A 441 17.54 2.31 -7.55
CA CYS A 441 17.75 3.43 -6.63
C CYS A 441 17.65 4.77 -7.34
N SER A 442 16.76 5.65 -6.85
CA SER A 442 16.75 7.04 -7.27
C SER A 442 17.92 7.83 -6.68
N TRP A 443 18.10 9.08 -7.12
CA TRP A 443 19.12 9.95 -6.52
C TRP A 443 18.83 10.25 -5.05
N SER A 444 17.56 10.42 -4.66
CA SER A 444 17.18 10.81 -3.29
C SER A 444 17.39 9.70 -2.26
N GLN A 445 17.35 8.43 -2.66
CA GLN A 445 17.58 7.28 -1.78
C GLN A 445 19.06 6.90 -1.65
N LYS A 446 19.93 7.43 -2.50
CA LYS A 446 21.38 7.19 -2.43
C LYS A 446 22.01 8.01 -1.32
N ASP A 447 23.21 7.61 -0.96
CA ASP A 447 24.07 8.28 0.00
C ASP A 447 25.43 8.45 -0.69
N GLU A 448 25.68 9.64 -1.25
CA GLU A 448 26.86 9.90 -2.11
C GLU A 448 28.15 10.08 -1.32
N ASP A 449 28.09 10.64 -0.11
CA ASP A 449 29.24 10.89 0.76
C ASP A 449 29.45 9.77 1.80
N ASN A 450 28.48 8.85 1.94
CA ASN A 450 28.50 7.68 2.82
C ASN A 450 28.59 8.06 4.30
N ASP A 451 27.85 9.09 4.70
CA ASP A 451 27.72 9.52 6.09
C ASP A 451 26.57 8.83 6.84
N GLY A 452 25.71 8.10 6.11
CA GLY A 452 24.57 7.35 6.64
C GLY A 452 23.22 8.06 6.49
N VAL A 453 23.15 9.25 5.91
CA VAL A 453 21.94 9.98 5.56
C VAL A 453 21.79 9.99 4.04
N SER A 454 20.60 9.63 3.55
CA SER A 454 20.35 9.62 2.11
C SER A 454 20.23 11.05 1.56
N ASN A 455 20.74 11.29 0.35
CA ASN A 455 20.74 12.56 -0.38
C ASN A 455 19.42 13.35 -0.33
N GLY A 456 18.27 12.67 -0.27
CA GLY A 456 16.95 13.30 -0.21
C GLY A 456 16.62 13.94 1.15
N GLU A 457 17.24 13.42 2.22
CA GLU A 457 17.12 13.90 3.61
C GLU A 457 18.40 14.62 4.08
N ASP A 458 19.48 14.51 3.32
CA ASP A 458 20.78 15.08 3.62
C ASP A 458 20.88 16.56 3.20
N ILE A 459 21.11 17.42 4.18
CA ILE A 459 21.30 18.86 4.01
C ILE A 459 22.78 19.19 3.71
N CYS A 460 23.70 18.28 4.05
CA CYS A 460 25.14 18.44 4.04
C CYS A 460 25.83 17.40 3.11
N PRO A 461 25.66 17.47 1.78
CA PRO A 461 25.98 16.41 0.80
C PRO A 461 27.47 16.12 0.52
N ASP A 462 28.38 16.61 1.37
CA ASP A 462 29.84 16.46 1.22
C ASP A 462 30.48 16.25 2.60
N THR A 463 29.78 15.58 3.51
CA THR A 463 30.29 15.25 4.83
C THR A 463 31.42 14.25 4.74
N THR A 464 32.46 14.47 5.54
CA THR A 464 33.64 13.60 5.49
C THR A 464 33.27 12.21 5.99
N ASN A 465 33.56 11.18 5.20
CA ASN A 465 33.27 9.79 5.57
C ASN A 465 33.81 9.45 6.97
N PHE A 466 33.02 8.67 7.72
CA PHE A 466 33.34 8.16 9.06
C PHE A 466 33.39 9.23 10.17
N VAL A 467 32.86 10.43 9.94
CA VAL A 467 32.56 11.41 10.99
C VAL A 467 31.13 11.18 11.49
N ASP A 468 30.88 11.41 12.78
CA ASP A 468 29.53 11.34 13.34
C ASP A 468 28.71 12.52 12.83
N VAL A 469 27.53 12.24 12.26
CA VAL A 469 26.60 13.26 11.72
C VAL A 469 25.30 13.31 12.51
N ASN A 470 24.60 14.44 12.42
CA ASN A 470 23.24 14.55 12.95
C ASN A 470 22.23 13.92 11.98
N GLN A 471 20.94 14.07 12.29
CA GLN A 471 19.84 13.55 11.46
C GLN A 471 19.77 14.18 10.06
N ASP A 472 20.41 15.33 9.85
CA ASP A 472 20.40 16.11 8.61
C ASP A 472 21.67 15.86 7.78
N GLY A 473 22.52 14.90 8.16
CA GLY A 473 23.79 14.57 7.49
C GLY A 473 24.94 15.52 7.83
N CYS A 474 24.76 16.44 8.77
CA CYS A 474 25.79 17.45 9.06
C CYS A 474 26.72 17.02 10.21
N SER A 475 28.03 17.05 9.95
CA SER A 475 29.08 16.91 10.98
C SER A 475 29.20 18.18 11.84
N PRO A 476 29.80 18.11 13.04
CA PRO A 476 30.07 19.29 13.86
C PRO A 476 30.84 20.40 13.12
N GLU A 477 31.76 20.05 12.21
CA GLU A 477 32.51 21.04 11.42
C GLU A 477 31.68 21.79 10.37
N GLN A 478 30.50 21.26 10.00
CA GLN A 478 29.59 21.87 9.02
C GLN A 478 28.42 22.61 9.68
N ARG A 479 28.27 22.48 11.00
CA ARG A 479 27.20 23.11 11.78
C ARG A 479 27.74 24.32 12.52
N ASP A 480 26.88 25.31 12.63
CA ASP A 480 27.01 26.54 13.39
C ASP A 480 25.61 26.71 13.99
N SER A 481 25.43 26.18 15.20
CA SER A 481 24.10 25.88 15.75
C SER A 481 23.41 27.10 16.36
N ASP A 482 24.15 28.15 16.70
CA ASP A 482 23.67 29.45 17.17
C ASP A 482 23.92 30.61 16.18
N ASP A 483 24.53 30.33 15.02
CA ASP A 483 24.82 31.27 13.94
C ASP A 483 25.81 32.39 14.35
N ASP A 484 26.76 32.09 15.22
CA ASP A 484 27.75 33.03 15.76
C ASP A 484 29.01 33.16 14.88
N GLY A 485 29.23 32.20 13.97
CA GLY A 485 30.33 32.15 13.02
C GLY A 485 31.47 31.19 13.37
N TRP A 486 31.43 30.55 14.53
CA TRP A 486 32.21 29.38 14.87
C TRP A 486 31.46 28.11 14.47
N ASN A 487 32.18 26.99 14.32
CA ASN A 487 31.50 25.71 14.02
C ASN A 487 31.54 24.85 15.26
N ASP A 488 30.51 24.01 15.44
CA ASP A 488 30.30 23.21 16.64
C ASP A 488 31.51 22.32 17.03
N ALA A 489 32.43 22.04 16.10
CA ALA A 489 33.62 21.24 16.38
C ALA A 489 34.72 21.98 17.16
N VAL A 490 34.75 23.31 17.06
CA VAL A 490 35.78 24.17 17.67
C VAL A 490 35.21 25.23 18.60
N ASP A 491 33.91 25.47 18.52
CA ASP A 491 33.15 26.36 19.38
C ASP A 491 33.05 25.76 20.81
N PRO A 492 33.52 26.48 21.85
CA PRO A 492 33.40 26.03 23.23
C PRO A 492 31.94 26.03 23.72
N CYS A 493 31.08 26.88 23.14
CA CYS A 493 29.68 27.05 23.48
C CYS A 493 28.73 26.93 22.27
N PRO A 494 28.61 25.75 21.61
CA PRO A 494 27.89 25.58 20.33
C PRO A 494 26.38 25.83 20.30
N ASN A 495 25.78 26.38 21.35
CA ASN A 495 24.36 26.74 21.33
C ASN A 495 24.12 28.09 22.04
N SER A 496 25.18 28.83 22.33
CA SER A 496 25.11 30.09 23.07
C SER A 496 24.88 31.23 22.10
N ILE A 497 23.99 32.16 22.45
CA ILE A 497 23.73 33.30 21.58
C ILE A 497 24.62 34.44 22.09
N SER A 498 25.75 34.66 21.42
CA SER A 498 26.81 35.62 21.76
C SER A 498 26.33 37.09 21.76
N SER A 499 25.56 37.49 22.77
CA SER A 499 25.07 38.87 22.90
C SER A 499 26.10 39.78 23.56
N PHE A 500 26.90 39.24 24.46
CA PHE A 500 28.08 39.83 25.08
C PHE A 500 29.14 38.73 25.15
N ASP A 501 30.23 38.90 24.43
CA ASP A 501 31.33 37.95 24.27
C ASP A 501 32.61 38.78 24.29
N TYR A 502 33.34 38.73 25.41
CA TYR A 502 34.46 39.63 25.69
C TYR A 502 35.69 39.31 24.84
N ASP A 503 36.00 38.04 24.63
CA ASP A 503 37.19 37.59 23.94
C ASP A 503 36.97 37.12 22.48
N GLU A 504 35.71 37.11 22.05
CA GLU A 504 35.21 36.75 20.72
C GLU A 504 35.37 35.24 20.39
N ASP A 505 35.32 34.35 21.38
CA ASP A 505 35.49 32.90 21.20
C ASP A 505 34.20 32.10 20.90
N GLY A 506 33.04 32.77 20.99
CA GLY A 506 31.72 32.20 20.70
C GLY A 506 30.84 31.96 21.94
N CYS A 507 31.39 32.10 23.13
CA CYS A 507 30.63 32.02 24.38
C CYS A 507 30.04 33.40 24.79
N ASP A 508 28.80 33.42 25.28
CA ASP A 508 28.30 34.61 25.99
C ASP A 508 28.92 34.66 27.40
N ASP A 509 29.33 35.83 27.88
CA ASP A 509 30.06 36.01 29.16
C ASP A 509 29.33 35.40 30.39
N ASP A 510 28.00 35.21 30.33
CA ASP A 510 27.24 34.57 31.42
C ASP A 510 27.36 33.01 31.41
N GLU A 511 27.87 32.43 30.33
CA GLU A 511 28.01 30.98 30.08
C GLU A 511 29.47 30.54 29.84
N ASP A 512 30.39 31.47 29.57
CA ASP A 512 31.83 31.26 29.59
C ASP A 512 32.33 31.08 31.04
N GLU A 513 33.40 30.29 31.22
CA GLU A 513 34.07 30.13 32.52
C GLU A 513 35.45 30.81 32.55
N ASP A 514 35.91 31.39 31.44
CA ASP A 514 37.22 32.06 31.27
C ASP A 514 37.04 33.23 30.28
N ASP A 515 36.33 34.28 30.71
CA ASP A 515 35.85 35.42 29.91
C ASP A 515 36.96 36.12 29.08
N ASP A 516 38.23 36.04 29.49
CA ASP A 516 39.38 36.59 28.75
C ASP A 516 40.37 35.53 28.22
N ASN A 517 40.05 34.24 28.36
CA ASN A 517 40.78 33.09 27.84
C ASN A 517 42.28 33.07 28.21
N ASP A 518 42.61 33.54 29.42
CA ASP A 518 43.99 33.59 29.93
C ASP A 518 44.46 32.28 30.59
N MET A 519 43.55 31.29 30.71
CA MET A 519 43.68 29.99 31.39
C MET A 519 43.43 30.02 32.91
N VAL A 520 42.86 31.10 33.45
CA VAL A 520 42.38 31.24 34.82
C VAL A 520 40.86 31.41 34.78
N LEU A 521 40.12 30.52 35.45
CA LEU A 521 38.66 30.59 35.44
C LEU A 521 38.15 31.83 36.19
N ASP A 522 37.03 32.40 35.76
CA ASP A 522 36.46 33.65 36.32
C ASP A 522 36.24 33.61 37.84
N ASP A 523 35.87 32.44 38.37
CA ASP A 523 35.66 32.24 39.81
C ASP A 523 36.97 32.40 40.64
N ASP A 524 38.11 32.21 39.99
CA ASP A 524 39.46 32.30 40.53
C ASP A 524 40.24 33.52 39.98
N ASP A 525 39.63 34.35 39.11
CA ASP A 525 40.22 35.54 38.50
C ASP A 525 39.53 36.85 38.95
N ARG A 526 40.29 37.77 39.56
CA ARG A 526 39.76 39.10 39.91
C ARG A 526 39.62 40.04 38.69
N CYS A 527 40.21 39.67 37.56
CA CYS A 527 40.25 40.43 36.33
C CYS A 527 39.53 39.75 35.16
N GLN A 528 38.45 39.00 35.42
CA GLN A 528 37.66 38.26 34.40
C GLN A 528 37.48 38.91 33.02
N TYR A 529 37.41 40.26 32.93
CA TYR A 529 37.35 40.99 31.65
C TYR A 529 38.68 41.71 31.37
N GLY A 530 39.79 40.99 31.45
CA GLY A 530 41.14 41.50 31.52
C GLY A 530 41.88 41.46 30.18
N MET A 531 43.18 41.18 30.23
CA MET A 531 44.03 41.08 29.06
C MET A 531 43.81 39.74 28.39
N ILE A 532 43.06 39.76 27.28
CA ILE A 532 42.76 38.56 26.49
C ILE A 532 44.01 37.70 26.19
N GLY A 533 43.93 36.44 26.59
CA GLY A 533 44.86 35.37 26.30
C GLY A 533 45.95 35.18 27.36
N PRO A 534 46.66 34.03 27.31
CA PRO A 534 47.52 33.62 28.41
C PRO A 534 48.65 34.62 28.66
N HIS A 535 48.71 35.09 29.90
CA HIS A 535 49.69 36.07 30.30
C HIS A 535 50.53 35.59 31.50
N SER A 536 51.43 36.44 31.96
CA SER A 536 52.42 36.08 32.97
C SER A 536 52.78 37.30 33.79
N HIS A 537 53.26 37.11 35.03
CA HIS A 537 53.48 38.15 36.04
C HIS A 537 52.16 38.51 36.74
N ASP A 538 51.86 37.66 37.73
CA ASP A 538 50.77 37.74 38.67
C ASP A 538 51.43 37.56 40.05
N LEU A 539 51.60 38.68 40.76
CA LEU A 539 52.39 38.74 41.99
C LEU A 539 51.65 38.15 43.20
N ASP A 540 50.33 38.33 43.31
CA ASP A 540 49.52 37.85 44.43
C ASP A 540 48.80 36.52 44.16
N ASN A 541 48.81 36.04 42.91
CA ASN A 541 48.18 34.82 42.38
C ASN A 541 46.64 34.88 42.39
N ASP A 542 46.07 36.03 42.04
CA ASP A 542 44.62 36.25 41.98
C ASP A 542 44.02 36.22 40.57
N GLY A 543 44.83 35.85 39.57
CA GLY A 543 44.42 35.75 38.16
C GLY A 543 44.78 36.98 37.32
N CYS A 544 45.00 38.14 37.94
CA CYS A 544 45.30 39.36 37.20
C CYS A 544 46.77 39.48 36.79
N HIS A 545 47.04 40.00 35.58
CA HIS A 545 48.38 40.50 35.27
C HIS A 545 48.70 41.74 36.13
N ASP A 546 49.93 41.87 36.66
CA ASP A 546 50.49 43.08 37.31
C ASP A 546 50.28 44.43 36.53
N LEU A 547 49.84 44.40 35.26
CA LEU A 547 49.61 45.60 34.43
C LEU A 547 48.16 46.06 34.41
N GLU A 548 47.23 45.19 34.77
CA GLU A 548 45.80 45.47 34.85
C GLU A 548 45.24 45.30 36.26
N ASP A 549 45.98 44.58 37.11
CA ASP A 549 45.70 44.49 38.52
C ASP A 549 45.72 45.87 39.17
N HIS A 550 44.69 46.12 39.96
CA HIS A 550 44.47 47.34 40.70
C HIS A 550 45.01 47.25 42.14
N ASP A 551 45.45 46.09 42.59
CA ASP A 551 45.98 45.76 43.92
C ASP A 551 47.09 44.70 43.76
N THR A 552 48.20 45.08 43.08
CA THR A 552 49.20 44.13 42.52
C THR A 552 49.81 43.17 43.55
N ASP A 553 49.83 43.52 44.83
CA ASP A 553 50.37 42.65 45.88
C ASP A 553 49.32 41.99 46.80
N GLY A 554 48.04 42.27 46.57
CA GLY A 554 46.91 41.62 47.23
C GLY A 554 46.70 41.98 48.70
N ASP A 555 47.15 43.16 49.14
CA ASP A 555 46.98 43.62 50.53
C ASP A 555 45.69 44.40 50.80
N TYR A 556 44.84 44.53 49.78
CA TYR A 556 43.57 45.25 49.76
C TYR A 556 43.72 46.78 49.74
N VAL A 557 44.86 47.31 49.33
CA VAL A 557 45.09 48.74 49.09
C VAL A 557 45.45 48.97 47.64
N ASN A 558 44.57 49.67 46.94
CA ASN A 558 44.76 49.94 45.51
C ASN A 558 46.11 50.61 45.21
N ASP A 559 46.76 50.19 44.13
CA ASP A 559 48.08 50.67 43.69
C ASP A 559 48.20 52.20 43.60
N GLU A 560 47.10 52.92 43.25
CA GLU A 560 47.10 54.38 43.19
C GLU A 560 47.16 55.05 44.58
N GLU A 561 46.70 54.34 45.61
CA GLU A 561 46.66 54.77 47.00
C GLU A 561 47.77 54.14 47.86
N ASP A 562 48.46 53.13 47.33
CA ASP A 562 49.55 52.44 47.99
C ASP A 562 50.92 53.10 47.74
N ALA A 563 51.65 53.33 48.83
CA ALA A 563 53.03 53.80 48.78
C ALA A 563 54.04 52.70 48.36
N PHE A 564 53.69 51.41 48.51
CA PHE A 564 54.51 50.25 48.12
C PHE A 564 53.72 49.16 47.37
N PRO A 565 53.24 49.42 46.13
CA PRO A 565 52.33 48.53 45.36
C PRO A 565 52.84 47.13 44.97
N TYR A 566 53.98 46.68 45.48
CA TYR A 566 54.58 45.39 45.16
C TYR A 566 55.06 44.66 46.43
N ASN A 567 54.56 45.07 47.60
CA ASN A 567 54.94 44.54 48.89
C ASN A 567 53.74 44.51 49.85
N ALA A 568 53.03 43.37 49.84
CA ALA A 568 51.79 43.12 50.58
C ALA A 568 51.85 43.29 52.11
N SER A 569 53.02 43.61 52.64
CA SER A 569 53.23 43.90 54.06
C SER A 569 53.28 45.40 54.37
N GLU A 570 53.20 46.30 53.38
CA GLU A 570 53.42 47.74 53.54
C GLU A 570 52.51 48.57 52.63
N TRP A 571 51.48 49.22 53.17
CA TRP A 571 50.56 50.03 52.35
C TRP A 571 50.68 51.56 52.54
N LYS A 572 51.52 52.02 53.49
CA LYS A 572 51.63 53.44 53.89
C LYS A 572 53.04 53.85 54.25
N ASP A 573 53.39 55.07 53.88
CA ASP A 573 54.60 55.79 54.30
C ASP A 573 54.20 57.15 54.88
N THR A 574 53.91 57.19 56.19
CA THR A 574 53.36 58.40 56.83
C THR A 574 54.38 59.54 56.87
N ASP A 575 55.68 59.26 56.92
CA ASP A 575 56.73 60.27 57.05
C ASP A 575 57.57 60.52 55.79
N GLY A 576 57.34 59.74 54.73
CA GLY A 576 57.83 59.94 53.37
C GLY A 576 59.29 59.52 53.16
N ASP A 577 59.80 58.60 53.98
CA ASP A 577 61.21 58.21 53.98
C ASP A 577 61.54 56.99 53.08
N GLY A 578 60.51 56.35 52.51
CA GLY A 578 60.61 55.18 51.64
C GLY A 578 60.73 53.84 52.36
N ILE A 579 60.44 53.78 53.67
CA ILE A 579 60.22 52.57 54.46
C ILE A 579 58.75 52.56 54.92
N GLY A 580 58.08 51.42 54.82
CA GLY A 580 56.67 51.35 55.18
C GLY A 580 56.41 51.36 56.68
N ASP A 581 55.23 51.88 57.06
CA ASP A 581 54.78 52.06 58.43
C ASP A 581 54.73 50.75 59.26
N ASN A 582 54.67 49.56 58.64
CA ASN A 582 54.65 48.28 59.37
C ASN A 582 56.07 47.75 59.67
N ALA A 583 57.09 48.18 58.93
CA ALA A 583 58.49 47.82 59.10
C ALA A 583 59.25 48.77 60.04
N ASP A 584 58.78 50.02 60.19
CA ASP A 584 59.28 51.05 61.13
C ASP A 584 58.81 50.81 62.58
#